data_AF-A0A4P5YVZ3-F1
#
_entry.id   AF-A0A4P5YVZ3-F1
#
_cell.length_a   1.000
_cell.length_b   1.000
_cell.length_c   1.000
_cell.angle_alpha   90.00
_cell.angle_beta   90.00
_cell.angle_gamma   90.00
#
_symmetry.space_group_name_H-M   'P 1'
#
loop_
_entity.id
_entity.type
_entity.pdbx_description
1 polymer ?
#
loop_
_entity_poly.entity_id
_entity_poly.type
_entity_poly.pdbx_seq_one_letter_code
_entity_poly.pdbx_strand_id
1 'polypeptide(L)'
;MQPNTAFRLTEKDTTEERASGNLQPRDAEVRVMVRGEFVVESNAIENLAVRIDGFPYQIPPDAFGSKPVLFQDAATVPPPPPAKPTTTKRGR
;
A
#
# COMPACT_ATOMS: atom_id res chain seq x y z
N MET A 1 23.16 -2.70 -8.21
CA MET A 1 22.23 -3.73 -7.73
C MET A 1 21.19 -3.00 -6.90
N GLN A 2 19.95 -2.83 -7.37
CA GLN A 2 18.89 -2.37 -6.46
C GLN A 2 18.65 -3.52 -5.47
N PRO A 3 18.73 -3.28 -4.15
CA PRO A 3 18.45 -4.33 -3.18
C PRO A 3 17.01 -4.80 -3.36
N ASN A 4 16.77 -6.10 -3.30
CA ASN A 4 15.41 -6.62 -3.30
C ASN A 4 14.64 -5.99 -2.13
N THR A 5 13.47 -5.42 -2.39
CA THR A 5 12.64 -4.79 -1.36
C THR A 5 12.01 -5.89 -0.52
N ALA A 6 12.50 -6.09 0.70
CA ALA A 6 11.89 -6.99 1.66
C ALA A 6 10.66 -6.31 2.27
N PHE A 7 9.58 -7.07 2.48
CA PHE A 7 8.39 -6.60 3.15
C PHE A 7 7.82 -7.66 4.09
N ARG A 8 7.13 -7.18 5.12
CA ARG A 8 6.32 -7.97 6.04
C ARG A 8 5.01 -7.22 6.29
N LEU A 9 3.89 -7.93 6.18
CA LEU A 9 2.55 -7.44 6.41
C LEU A 9 1.91 -8.21 7.54
N THR A 10 1.50 -7.48 8.57
CA THR A 10 0.92 -8.03 9.80
C THR A 10 -0.46 -7.43 10.02
N GLU A 11 -1.45 -8.25 10.32
CA GLU A 11 -2.78 -7.78 10.71
C GLU A 11 -2.73 -7.25 12.15
N LYS A 12 -3.27 -6.05 12.39
CA LYS A 12 -3.12 -5.35 13.67
C LYS A 12 -3.94 -5.99 14.79
N ASP A 13 -5.15 -6.45 14.48
CA ASP A 13 -6.07 -7.02 15.46
C ASP A 13 -5.63 -8.40 15.97
N THR A 14 -5.18 -9.27 15.06
CA THR A 14 -4.76 -10.65 15.37
C THR A 14 -3.26 -10.79 15.60
N THR A 15 -2.47 -9.78 15.21
CA THR A 15 -1.00 -9.85 15.17
C THR A 15 -0.47 -10.96 14.26
N GLU A 16 -1.31 -11.51 13.37
CA GLU A 16 -0.92 -12.56 12.43
C GLU A 16 -0.15 -11.97 11.24
N GLU A 17 0.94 -12.64 10.85
CA GLU A 17 1.62 -12.34 9.59
C GLU A 17 0.77 -12.85 8.42
N ARG A 18 0.39 -11.94 7.53
CA ARG A 18 -0.49 -12.23 6.40
C ARG A 18 0.29 -12.40 5.11
N ALA A 19 1.43 -11.70 4.98
CA ALA A 19 2.34 -11.86 3.87
C ALA A 19 3.74 -11.38 4.24
N SER A 20 4.77 -12.06 3.76
CA SER A 20 6.16 -11.62 3.85
C SER A 20 6.93 -12.08 2.62
N GLY A 21 7.98 -11.34 2.24
CA GLY A 21 8.81 -11.73 1.11
C GLY A 21 9.72 -10.64 0.60
N ASN A 22 10.37 -10.93 -0.53
CA ASN A 22 11.25 -10.02 -1.24
C ASN A 22 10.67 -9.72 -2.61
N LEU A 23 10.37 -8.45 -2.87
CA LEU A 23 9.99 -7.99 -4.20
C LEU A 23 11.22 -7.91 -5.10
N GLN A 24 11.02 -8.39 -6.32
CA GLN A 24 11.97 -8.16 -7.39
C GLN A 24 11.83 -6.72 -7.89
N PRO A 25 12.90 -6.14 -8.47
CA PRO A 25 12.86 -4.78 -9.03
C PRO A 25 11.76 -4.54 -10.08
N ARG A 26 11.18 -5.61 -10.65
CA ARG A 26 10.10 -5.56 -11.65
C ARG A 26 8.71 -5.77 -11.06
N ASP A 27 8.62 -6.34 -9.86
CA ASP A 27 7.37 -6.66 -9.18
C ASP A 27 7.23 -5.75 -7.96
N ALA A 28 6.95 -4.47 -8.20
CA ALA A 28 6.79 -3.49 -7.13
C ALA A 28 5.46 -3.63 -6.36
N GLU A 29 4.60 -4.59 -6.70
CA GLU A 29 3.23 -4.68 -6.20
C GLU A 29 2.99 -5.92 -5.34
N VAL A 30 2.59 -5.70 -4.09
CA VAL A 30 2.12 -6.73 -3.16
C VAL A 30 0.59 -6.78 -3.20
N ARG A 31 0.03 -7.97 -3.47
CA ARG A 31 -1.41 -8.22 -3.46
C ARG A 31 -1.77 -9.13 -2.29
N VAL A 32 -2.53 -8.62 -1.32
CA VAL A 32 -2.90 -9.38 -0.12
C VAL A 32 -4.39 -9.22 0.15
N MET A 33 -5.01 -10.26 0.72
CA MET A 33 -6.38 -10.20 1.21
C MET A 33 -6.35 -10.17 2.74
N VAL A 34 -6.70 -9.03 3.33
CA VAL A 34 -6.72 -8.81 4.78
C VAL A 34 -8.02 -8.11 5.15
N ARG A 35 -8.54 -8.44 6.33
CA ARG A 35 -9.74 -7.79 6.88
C ARG A 35 -9.30 -6.97 8.09
N GLY A 36 -9.55 -5.67 8.09
CA GLY A 36 -9.17 -4.81 9.20
C GLY A 36 -7.84 -4.08 9.00
N GLU A 37 -7.38 -3.43 10.07
CA GLU A 37 -6.17 -2.63 10.04
C GLU A 37 -4.93 -3.52 9.91
N PHE A 38 -3.91 -3.05 9.20
CA PHE A 38 -2.67 -3.81 9.02
C PHE A 38 -1.44 -2.90 9.02
N VAL A 39 -0.31 -3.48 9.38
CA VAL A 39 1.00 -2.83 9.44
C VAL A 39 1.89 -3.43 8.37
N VAL A 40 2.52 -2.58 7.57
CA VAL A 40 3.55 -3.01 6.61
C VAL A 40 4.90 -2.47 7.03
N GLU A 41 5.86 -3.37 7.13
CA GLU A 41 7.27 -3.08 7.36
C GLU A 41 8.05 -3.43 6.10
N SER A 42 8.82 -2.50 5.56
CA SER A 42 9.68 -2.75 4.41
C SER A 42 10.99 -2.00 4.55
N ASN A 43 12.08 -2.56 4.02
CA ASN A 43 13.40 -1.92 4.05
C ASN A 43 13.51 -0.71 3.11
N ALA A 44 12.64 -0.63 2.10
CA ALA A 44 12.56 0.47 1.15
C ALA A 44 11.08 0.71 0.83
N ILE A 45 10.34 1.17 1.85
CA ILE A 45 8.89 1.31 1.77
C ILE A 45 8.45 2.26 0.66
N GLU A 46 9.27 3.25 0.30
CA GLU A 46 9.03 4.16 -0.82
C GLU A 46 8.93 3.46 -2.19
N ASN A 47 9.48 2.26 -2.32
CA ASN A 47 9.45 1.47 -3.57
C ASN A 47 8.34 0.40 -3.56
N LEU A 48 7.54 0.34 -2.49
CA LEU A 48 6.50 -0.64 -2.31
C LEU A 48 5.16 -0.10 -2.83
N ALA A 49 4.44 -0.87 -3.63
CA ALA A 49 3.03 -0.62 -3.93
C ALA A 49 2.19 -1.71 -3.26
N VAL A 50 1.24 -1.32 -2.42
CA VAL A 50 0.37 -2.26 -1.70
C VAL A 50 -1.02 -2.20 -2.30
N ARG A 51 -1.56 -3.36 -2.68
CA ARG A 51 -2.95 -3.53 -3.09
C ARG A 51 -3.64 -4.57 -2.24
N ILE A 52 -4.77 -4.21 -1.66
CA ILE A 52 -5.58 -5.12 -0.84
C ILE A 52 -7.00 -5.12 -1.34
N ASP A 53 -7.52 -6.32 -1.62
CA ASP A 53 -8.85 -6.53 -2.20
C ASP A 53 -9.11 -5.67 -3.46
N GLY A 54 -8.04 -5.38 -4.22
CA GLY A 54 -8.08 -4.53 -5.42
C GLY A 54 -7.94 -3.02 -5.15
N PHE A 55 -7.97 -2.58 -3.90
CA PHE A 55 -7.75 -1.18 -3.53
C PHE A 55 -6.25 -0.87 -3.39
N PRO A 56 -5.72 0.15 -4.08
CA PRO A 56 -4.36 0.60 -3.88
C PRO A 56 -4.26 1.42 -2.58
N TYR A 57 -3.33 1.03 -1.72
CA TYR A 57 -3.00 1.76 -0.51
C TYR A 57 -1.85 2.71 -0.80
N GLN A 58 -2.04 3.98 -0.46
CA GLN A 58 -1.01 5.00 -0.66
C GLN A 58 -0.04 5.01 0.52
N ILE A 59 1.24 4.83 0.21
CA ILE A 59 2.30 4.97 1.20
C ILE A 59 2.47 6.46 1.52
N PRO A 60 2.53 6.84 2.81
CA PRO A 60 2.75 8.23 3.19
C PRO A 60 4.04 8.76 2.56
N PRO A 61 4.04 9.99 2.00
CA PRO A 61 5.21 10.56 1.35
C PRO A 61 6.40 10.75 2.32
N ASP A 62 6.14 10.80 3.63
CA ASP A 62 7.15 10.92 4.69
C ASP A 62 7.69 9.56 5.17
N ALA A 63 7.16 8.45 4.63
CA ALA A 63 7.65 7.11 4.91
C ALA A 63 8.80 6.76 3.96
N PHE A 64 10.00 6.58 4.52
CA PHE A 64 11.22 6.24 3.80
C PHE A 64 12.04 5.23 4.59
N GLY A 65 12.66 4.29 3.87
CA GLY A 65 13.49 3.23 4.43
C GLY A 65 12.71 2.23 5.29
N SER A 66 13.39 1.65 6.29
CA SER A 66 12.83 0.69 7.23
C SER A 66 11.90 1.33 8.25
N LYS A 67 10.64 1.58 7.88
CA LYS A 67 9.61 2.08 8.81
C LYS A 67 8.33 1.22 8.77
N PRO A 68 7.71 0.92 9.93
CA PRO A 68 6.37 0.37 9.97
C PRO A 68 5.36 1.45 9.57
N VAL A 69 4.50 1.14 8.60
CA VAL A 69 3.39 2.00 8.17
C VAL A 69 2.08 1.30 8.50
N LEU A 70 1.23 1.98 9.26
CA LEU A 70 -0.12 1.54 9.55
C LEU A 70 -1.05 1.95 8.41
N PHE A 71 -1.86 1.02 7.95
CA PHE A 71 -2.90 1.26 6.98
C PHE A 71 -4.25 0.91 7.60
N GLN A 72 -5.20 1.84 7.46
CA GLN A 72 -6.57 1.67 7.93
C GLN A 72 -7.37 0.86 6.92
N ASP A 73 -8.26 0.02 7.40
CA ASP A 73 -9.11 -0.82 6.56
C ASP A 73 -9.96 -0.02 5.56
N ALA A 74 -9.82 -0.32 4.27
CA ALA A 74 -10.57 0.36 3.21
C ALA A 74 -12.08 0.07 3.23
N ALA A 75 -12.57 -0.95 3.96
CA ALA A 75 -14.01 -1.19 4.11
C ALA A 75 -14.65 -0.27 5.17
N THR A 76 -13.85 0.22 6.13
CA THR A 76 -14.26 1.23 7.13
C THR A 76 -13.89 2.66 6.72
N VAL A 77 -12.89 2.85 5.85
CA VAL A 77 -12.58 4.15 5.25
C VAL A 77 -13.47 4.35 4.02
N PRO A 78 -14.43 5.29 4.01
CA PRO A 78 -15.26 5.54 2.84
C PRO A 78 -14.36 5.87 1.64
N PRO A 79 -14.64 5.33 0.44
CA PRO A 79 -13.81 5.60 -0.74
C PRO A 79 -13.72 7.11 -0.93
N PRO A 80 -12.53 7.66 -1.27
CA PRO A 80 -12.40 9.06 -1.55
C PRO A 80 -13.40 9.41 -2.67
N PRO A 81 -14.17 10.51 -2.52
CA PRO A 81 -15.17 10.87 -3.50
C PRO A 81 -14.51 10.96 -4.90
N PRO A 82 -15.16 10.46 -5.95
CA PRO A 82 -14.58 10.46 -7.29
C PRO A 82 -14.14 11.88 -7.64
N ALA A 83 -12.88 12.02 -8.08
CA ALA A 83 -12.37 13.29 -8.54
C ALA A 83 -13.31 13.83 -9.62
N LYS A 84 -13.91 15.00 -9.36
CA LYS A 84 -14.83 15.64 -10.31
C LYS A 84 -14.09 15.76 -11.65
N PRO A 85 -14.67 15.30 -12.77
CA PRO A 85 -14.03 15.46 -14.06
C PRO A 85 -13.81 16.95 -14.30
N THR A 86 -12.54 17.36 -14.39
CA THR A 86 -12.15 18.68 -14.86
C THR A 86 -12.63 18.77 -16.30
N THR A 87 -13.70 19.52 -16.50
CA THR A 87 -14.22 19.87 -17.82
C THR A 87 -13.16 20.76 -18.49
N THR A 88 -12.23 20.15 -19.21
CA THR A 88 -11.39 20.88 -20.16
C THR A 88 -12.31 21.35 -21.28
N LYS A 89 -12.78 22.59 -21.13
CA LYS A 89 -13.53 23.36 -22.12
C LYS A 89 -12.68 23.48 -23.39
N ARG A 90 -12.97 22.65 -24.39
CA ARG A 90 -12.41 22.77 -25.74
C ARG A 90 -13.12 23.96 -26.41
N GLY A 91 -12.46 25.12 -26.41
CA GLY A 91 -12.90 26.31 -27.14
C GLY A 91 -12.73 26.11 -28.65
N ARG A 92 -13.77 26.49 -29.38
CA ARG A 92 -13.91 26.46 -30.85
C ARG A 92 -13.36 27.73 -31.46
#